data_AF-A0AAP6CZB6-F1
#
_entry.id   AF-A0AAP6CZB6-F1
#
_cell.length_a   1.000
_cell.length_b   1.000
_cell.length_c   1.000
_cell.angle_alpha   90.00
_cell.angle_beta   90.00
_cell.angle_gamma   90.00
#
_symmetry.space_group_name_H-M   'P 1'
#
loop_
_entity.id
_entity.type
_entity.pdbx_description
1 polymer ?
#
loop_
_entity_poly.entity_id
_entity_poly.type
_entity_poly.pdbx_seq_one_letter_code
_entity_poly.pdbx_strand_id
1 'polypeptide(L)'
;MIWAIPLVICGLLLALLSPFLSFLTPSESIVLVDVADPNNPIILGSGANTLWVQWQCWAYIAAFCLVLVTLSGVLFNAIRAFSDEVIIESKQRLSQRSAELETLKQEYRQKIQQDVLNEHAEKEEKFKQWEKGLLSIQHQTEEQERKVQHWIAQTQHALKQKQRETHSKLGQRDRLSEQKRCIAQFLDESNWTFPNGEKFTYSALLKRARQHKKE
;
A
#
# COMPACT_ATOMS: atom_id res chain seq x y z
N MET A 1 26.58 66.10 -24.49
CA MET A 1 27.16 64.77 -24.78
C MET A 1 27.64 64.58 -26.22
N ILE A 2 27.02 65.22 -27.23
CA ILE A 2 27.39 65.05 -28.66
C ILE A 2 28.82 65.53 -28.96
N TRP A 3 29.35 66.51 -28.22
CA TRP A 3 30.72 67.02 -28.38
C TRP A 3 31.80 66.21 -27.63
N ALA A 4 31.42 65.33 -26.70
CA ALA A 4 32.39 64.56 -25.91
C ALA A 4 33.10 63.51 -26.77
N ILE A 5 32.36 62.82 -27.64
CA ILE A 5 32.89 61.80 -28.55
C ILE A 5 33.91 62.41 -29.54
N PRO A 6 33.61 63.47 -30.31
CA PRO A 6 34.58 64.07 -31.23
C PRO A 6 35.77 64.71 -30.50
N LEU A 7 35.59 65.22 -29.28
CA LEU A 7 36.68 65.82 -28.49
C LEU A 7 37.62 64.74 -27.93
N VAL A 8 37.08 63.61 -27.49
CA VAL A 8 37.87 62.42 -27.11
C VAL A 8 38.60 61.86 -28.34
N ILE A 9 37.94 61.76 -29.48
CA ILE A 9 38.55 61.29 -30.74
C ILE A 9 39.66 62.24 -31.20
N CYS A 10 39.46 63.56 -31.16
CA CYS A 10 40.51 64.54 -31.46
C CYS A 10 41.67 64.47 -30.48
N GLY A 11 41.41 64.31 -29.18
CA GLY A 11 42.46 64.09 -28.17
C GLY A 11 43.26 62.81 -28.41
N LEU A 12 42.58 61.73 -28.80
CA LEU A 12 43.20 60.45 -29.17
C LEU A 12 44.02 60.58 -30.45
N LEU A 13 43.51 61.27 -31.47
CA LEU A 13 44.22 61.56 -32.72
C LEU A 13 45.47 62.41 -32.47
N LEU A 14 45.38 63.46 -31.64
CA LEU A 14 46.52 64.29 -31.27
C LEU A 14 47.54 63.51 -30.45
N ALA A 15 47.11 62.61 -29.55
CA ALA A 15 48.01 61.73 -28.81
C ALA A 15 48.69 60.68 -29.70
N LEU A 16 47.99 60.19 -30.74
CA LEU A 16 48.54 59.24 -31.72
C LEU A 16 49.49 59.91 -32.72
N LEU A 17 49.23 61.17 -33.08
CA LEU A 17 50.02 61.97 -34.02
C LEU A 17 51.11 62.82 -33.36
N SER A 18 51.15 62.90 -32.03
CA SER A 18 52.10 63.72 -31.27
C SER A 18 53.57 63.50 -31.65
N PRO A 19 54.07 62.28 -31.95
CA PRO A 19 55.47 62.07 -32.31
C PRO A 19 55.83 62.61 -33.70
N PHE A 20 54.83 62.82 -34.56
CA PHE A 20 54.98 63.27 -35.94
C PHE A 20 54.77 64.79 -36.09
N LEU A 21 54.36 65.46 -35.01
CA LEU A 21 54.12 66.90 -34.96
C LEU A 21 55.33 67.59 -34.32
N SER A 22 56.38 67.82 -35.10
CA SER A 22 57.61 68.52 -34.66
C SER A 22 57.36 69.91 -34.07
N PHE A 23 56.20 70.51 -34.35
CA PHE A 23 55.74 71.78 -33.77
C PHE A 23 55.48 71.71 -32.26
N LEU A 24 55.13 70.53 -31.73
CA LEU A 24 54.80 70.37 -30.30
C LEU A 24 56.04 70.31 -29.41
N THR A 25 57.24 70.09 -29.95
CA THR A 25 58.50 69.99 -29.18
C THR A 25 59.73 70.50 -29.96
N PRO A 26 60.11 71.80 -29.84
CA PRO A 26 61.37 72.28 -30.39
C PRO A 26 62.58 71.61 -29.70
N SER A 27 63.62 71.31 -30.47
CA SER A 27 64.73 70.39 -30.18
C SER A 27 65.51 70.64 -28.89
N GLU A 28 65.45 71.85 -28.33
CA GLU A 28 66.20 72.27 -27.13
C GLU A 28 65.37 72.26 -25.84
N SER A 29 64.07 71.94 -25.91
CA SER A 29 63.14 72.17 -24.78
C SER A 29 62.86 70.97 -23.88
N ILE A 30 63.03 69.73 -24.37
CA ILE A 30 62.69 68.51 -23.62
C ILE A 30 63.78 67.47 -23.81
N VAL A 31 64.34 67.00 -22.69
CA VAL A 31 65.32 65.91 -22.64
C VAL A 31 64.71 64.77 -21.82
N LEU A 32 64.68 63.57 -22.41
CA LEU A 32 64.29 62.35 -21.71
C LEU A 32 65.54 61.70 -21.13
N VAL A 33 65.58 61.59 -19.82
CA VAL A 33 66.72 61.03 -19.07
C VAL A 33 66.25 59.77 -18.37
N ASP A 34 67.00 58.69 -18.53
CA ASP A 34 66.90 57.49 -17.72
C ASP A 34 67.57 57.74 -16.36
N VAL A 35 66.81 57.56 -15.30
CA VAL A 35 67.27 57.74 -13.90
C VAL A 35 67.28 56.39 -13.16
N ALA A 36 67.27 55.26 -13.88
CA ALA A 36 67.37 53.94 -13.27
C ALA A 36 68.66 53.77 -12.44
N ASP A 37 69.76 54.41 -12.84
CA ASP A 37 70.98 54.58 -12.02
C ASP A 37 71.18 56.06 -11.65
N PRO A 38 70.92 56.47 -10.39
CA PRO A 38 71.01 57.86 -9.95
C PRO A 38 72.39 58.49 -10.12
N ASN A 39 73.45 57.67 -10.18
CA ASN A 39 74.83 58.16 -10.27
C ASN A 39 75.30 58.33 -11.72
N ASN A 40 74.62 57.72 -12.69
CA ASN A 40 74.96 57.78 -14.12
C ASN A 40 73.68 57.90 -14.97
N PRO A 41 73.05 59.07 -15.02
CA PRO A 41 71.87 59.28 -15.84
C PRO A 41 72.22 59.19 -17.35
N ILE A 42 71.45 58.40 -18.09
CA ILE A 42 71.61 58.24 -19.56
C ILE A 42 70.55 59.07 -20.27
N ILE A 43 70.95 59.89 -21.25
CA ILE A 43 70.00 60.64 -22.07
C ILE A 43 69.46 59.70 -23.16
N LEU A 44 68.16 59.39 -23.09
CA LEU A 44 67.47 58.51 -24.03
C LEU A 44 66.99 59.23 -25.28
N GLY A 45 66.78 60.55 -25.21
CA GLY A 45 66.40 61.35 -26.37
C GLY A 45 66.22 62.83 -26.05
N SER A 46 66.25 63.68 -27.08
CA SER A 46 65.98 65.12 -26.99
C SER A 46 64.98 65.55 -28.05
N GLY A 47 64.12 66.52 -27.73
CA GLY A 47 63.10 67.05 -28.65
C GLY A 47 62.10 65.98 -29.10
N ALA A 48 61.82 65.93 -30.41
CA ALA A 48 60.85 65.01 -31.00
C ALA A 48 61.14 63.52 -30.74
N ASN A 49 62.40 63.13 -30.52
CA ASN A 49 62.76 61.74 -30.21
C ASN A 49 62.19 61.27 -28.87
N THR A 50 61.92 62.18 -27.93
CA THR A 50 61.30 61.83 -26.62
C THR A 50 59.86 61.36 -26.77
N LEU A 51 59.09 62.01 -27.67
CA LEU A 51 57.71 61.62 -27.99
C LEU A 51 57.66 60.29 -28.74
N TRP A 52 58.67 60.01 -29.58
CA TRP A 52 58.80 58.73 -30.27
C TRP A 52 58.99 57.57 -29.28
N VAL A 53 59.90 57.72 -28.31
CA VAL A 53 60.13 56.72 -27.27
C VAL A 53 58.88 56.51 -26.41
N GLN A 54 58.18 57.59 -26.02
CA GLN A 54 56.92 57.49 -25.29
C GLN A 54 55.85 56.74 -26.08
N TRP A 55 55.71 57.02 -27.38
CA TRP A 55 54.74 56.34 -28.25
C TRP A 55 55.04 54.85 -28.39
N GLN A 56 56.33 54.48 -28.51
CA GLN A 56 56.74 53.08 -28.48
C GLN A 56 56.33 52.38 -27.17
N CYS A 57 56.53 53.02 -26.02
CA CYS A 57 56.08 52.48 -24.73
C CYS A 57 54.55 52.27 -24.70
N TRP A 58 53.76 53.23 -25.18
CA TRP A 58 52.30 53.08 -25.26
C TRP A 58 51.88 51.98 -26.24
N ALA A 59 52.56 51.86 -27.39
CA ALA A 59 52.31 50.80 -28.37
C ALA A 59 52.61 49.41 -27.78
N TYR A 60 53.70 49.25 -27.01
CA TYR A 60 54.01 47.99 -26.33
C TYR A 60 52.98 47.64 -25.26
N ILE A 61 52.53 48.62 -24.46
CA ILE A 61 51.45 48.41 -23.46
C ILE A 61 50.15 47.99 -24.16
N ALA A 62 49.77 48.66 -25.25
CA ALA A 62 48.56 48.32 -26.01
C ALA A 62 48.65 46.91 -26.62
N ALA A 63 49.79 46.55 -27.21
CA ALA A 63 50.02 45.23 -27.77
C ALA A 63 49.97 44.14 -26.68
N PHE A 64 50.58 44.38 -25.51
CA PHE A 64 50.53 43.47 -24.38
C PHE A 64 49.10 43.27 -23.86
N CYS A 65 48.32 44.35 -23.73
CA CYS A 65 46.91 44.26 -23.36
C CYS A 65 46.09 43.44 -24.37
N LEU A 66 46.32 43.63 -25.68
CA LEU A 66 45.65 42.84 -26.71
C LEU A 66 45.98 41.36 -26.60
N VAL A 67 47.25 41.01 -26.37
CA VAL A 67 47.68 39.62 -26.16
C VAL A 67 47.01 39.01 -24.93
N LEU A 68 46.90 39.75 -23.83
CA LEU A 68 46.20 39.27 -22.63
C LEU A 68 44.71 39.04 -22.88
N VAL A 69 44.05 39.95 -23.59
CA VAL A 69 42.62 39.81 -23.92
C VAL A 69 42.41 38.59 -24.82
N THR A 70 43.22 38.40 -25.86
CA THR A 70 43.08 37.23 -26.74
C THR A 70 43.36 35.92 -26.00
N LEU A 71 44.40 35.85 -25.17
CA LEU A 71 44.69 34.67 -24.34
C LEU A 71 43.54 34.35 -23.39
N SER A 72 43.03 35.36 -22.68
CA SER A 72 41.90 35.18 -21.76
C SER A 72 40.63 34.72 -22.47
N GLY A 73 40.35 35.23 -23.67
CA GLY A 73 39.21 34.83 -24.49
C GLY A 73 39.31 33.38 -24.98
N VAL A 74 40.50 32.95 -25.42
CA VAL A 74 40.75 31.56 -25.83
C VAL A 74 40.59 30.61 -24.64
N LEU A 75 41.17 30.94 -23.50
CA LEU A 75 41.04 30.16 -22.26
C LEU A 75 39.58 30.05 -21.82
N PHE A 76 38.84 31.16 -21.82
CA PHE A 76 37.43 31.18 -21.43
C PHE A 76 36.57 30.32 -22.36
N ASN A 77 36.79 30.41 -23.67
CA ASN A 77 36.06 29.60 -24.65
C ASN A 77 36.38 28.10 -24.50
N ALA A 78 37.64 27.74 -24.24
CA ALA A 78 38.03 26.35 -24.01
C ALA A 78 37.37 25.76 -22.74
N ILE A 79 37.39 26.52 -21.64
CA ILE A 79 36.73 26.12 -20.38
C ILE A 79 35.22 25.96 -20.59
N ARG A 80 34.60 26.90 -21.30
CA ARG A 80 33.16 26.85 -21.58
C ARG A 80 32.78 25.64 -22.41
N ALA A 81 33.53 25.32 -23.46
CA ALA A 81 33.26 24.15 -24.30
C ALA A 81 33.33 22.84 -23.50
N PHE A 82 34.35 22.67 -22.66
CA PHE A 82 34.47 21.49 -21.79
C PHE A 82 33.33 21.41 -20.76
N SER A 83 33.00 22.55 -20.14
CA SER A 83 31.88 22.61 -19.19
C SER A 83 30.55 22.27 -19.85
N ASP A 84 30.28 22.80 -21.04
CA ASP A 84 29.04 22.55 -21.76
C ASP A 84 28.92 21.07 -22.15
N GLU A 85 30.00 20.44 -22.60
CA GLU A 85 30.02 19.00 -22.92
C GLU A 85 29.72 18.13 -21.69
N VAL A 86 30.38 18.39 -20.55
CA VAL A 86 30.14 17.66 -19.29
C VAL A 86 28.72 17.89 -18.78
N ILE A 87 28.19 19.11 -18.89
CA ILE A 87 26.82 19.43 -18.50
C ILE A 87 25.81 18.71 -19.41
N ILE A 88 26.08 18.63 -20.72
CA ILE A 88 25.21 17.92 -21.66
C ILE A 88 25.21 16.42 -21.36
N GLU A 89 26.38 15.81 -21.15
CA GLU A 89 26.49 14.38 -20.84
C GLU A 89 25.79 14.03 -19.53
N SER A 90 26.03 14.82 -18.48
CA SER A 90 25.37 14.60 -17.18
C SER A 90 23.85 14.77 -17.26
N LYS A 91 23.36 15.73 -18.03
CA LYS A 91 21.93 15.92 -18.29
C LYS A 91 21.32 14.75 -19.06
N GLN A 92 22.02 14.22 -20.07
CA GLN A 92 21.60 13.03 -20.81
C GLN A 92 21.52 11.81 -19.89
N ARG A 93 22.57 11.54 -19.09
CA ARG A 93 22.58 10.44 -18.11
C ARG A 93 21.45 10.59 -17.08
N LEU A 94 21.18 11.81 -16.61
CA LEU A 94 20.08 12.06 -15.68
C LEU A 94 18.72 11.74 -16.32
N SER A 95 18.52 12.14 -17.58
CA SER A 95 17.29 11.86 -18.32
C SER A 95 17.09 10.37 -18.63
N GLN A 96 18.18 9.64 -18.92
CA GLN A 96 18.15 8.19 -19.09
C GLN A 96 17.76 7.50 -17.77
N ARG A 97 18.43 7.86 -16.67
CA ARG A 97 18.10 7.31 -15.35
C ARG A 97 16.68 7.64 -14.91
N SER A 98 16.17 8.83 -15.21
CA SER A 98 14.77 9.15 -14.90
C SER A 98 13.81 8.31 -15.72
N ALA A 99 14.09 8.08 -17.00
CA ALA A 99 13.27 7.23 -17.86
C ALA A 99 13.30 5.75 -17.39
N GLU A 100 14.48 5.22 -17.07
CA GLU A 100 14.64 3.87 -16.49
C GLU A 100 13.88 3.71 -15.17
N LEU A 101 13.90 4.75 -14.33
CA LEU A 101 13.19 4.73 -13.05
C LEU A 101 11.67 4.79 -13.24
N GLU A 102 11.20 5.51 -14.25
CA GLU A 102 9.78 5.54 -14.63
C GLU A 102 9.29 4.19 -15.17
N THR A 103 10.06 3.55 -16.05
CA THR A 103 9.71 2.22 -16.59
C THR A 103 9.70 1.17 -15.48
N LEU A 104 10.73 1.17 -14.62
CA LEU A 104 10.79 0.27 -13.46
C LEU A 104 9.60 0.51 -12.52
N LYS A 105 9.25 1.77 -12.24
CA LYS A 105 8.08 2.11 -11.42
C LYS A 105 6.76 1.68 -12.06
N GLN A 106 6.66 1.69 -13.38
CA GLN A 106 5.48 1.18 -14.09
C GLN A 106 5.40 -0.35 -14.00
N GLU A 107 6.52 -1.04 -14.23
CA GLU A 107 6.60 -2.50 -14.13
C GLU A 107 6.25 -2.99 -12.72
N TYR A 108 6.81 -2.37 -11.68
CA TYR A 108 6.45 -2.68 -10.29
C TYR A 108 4.96 -2.43 -10.01
N ARG A 109 4.37 -1.36 -10.54
CA ARG A 109 2.93 -1.10 -10.37
C ARG A 109 2.07 -2.15 -11.04
N GLN A 110 2.41 -2.57 -12.25
CA GLN A 110 1.70 -3.64 -12.95
C GLN A 110 1.81 -4.97 -12.21
N LYS A 111 3.00 -5.30 -11.71
CA LYS A 111 3.21 -6.52 -10.92
C LYS A 111 2.38 -6.53 -9.64
N ILE A 112 2.37 -5.42 -8.89
CA ILE A 112 1.54 -5.30 -7.68
C ILE A 112 0.06 -5.43 -8.03
N GLN A 113 -0.41 -4.79 -9.11
CA GLN A 113 -1.81 -4.93 -9.53
C GLN A 113 -2.16 -6.38 -9.86
N GLN A 114 -1.29 -7.09 -10.57
CA GLN A 114 -1.50 -8.48 -10.92
C GLN A 114 -1.47 -9.40 -9.69
N ASP A 115 -0.54 -9.19 -8.77
CA ASP A 115 -0.45 -9.95 -7.52
C ASP A 115 -1.70 -9.74 -6.65
N VAL A 116 -2.18 -8.49 -6.54
CA VAL A 116 -3.41 -8.15 -5.82
C VAL A 116 -4.63 -8.81 -6.47
N LEU A 117 -4.73 -8.79 -7.80
CA LEU A 117 -5.81 -9.47 -8.53
C LEU A 117 -5.78 -10.99 -8.30
N ASN A 118 -4.60 -11.61 -8.35
CA ASN A 118 -4.42 -13.03 -8.09
C ASN A 118 -4.80 -13.39 -6.65
N GLU A 119 -4.38 -12.58 -5.67
CA GLU A 119 -4.73 -12.78 -4.26
C GLU A 119 -6.24 -12.64 -4.01
N HIS A 120 -6.89 -11.67 -4.68
CA HIS A 120 -8.35 -11.53 -4.63
C HIS A 120 -9.06 -12.73 -5.26
N ALA A 121 -8.58 -13.22 -6.42
CA ALA A 121 -9.15 -14.40 -7.07
C ALA A 121 -9.02 -15.66 -6.19
N GLU A 122 -7.84 -15.88 -5.57
CA GLU A 122 -7.62 -17.01 -4.66
C GLU A 122 -8.52 -16.92 -3.42
N LYS A 123 -8.68 -15.71 -2.86
CA LYS A 123 -9.61 -15.46 -1.74
C LYS A 123 -11.05 -15.74 -2.15
N GLU A 124 -11.48 -15.29 -3.33
CA GLU A 124 -12.83 -15.52 -3.85
C GLU A 124 -13.13 -17.03 -4.02
N GLU A 125 -12.17 -17.80 -4.54
CA GLU A 125 -12.30 -19.25 -4.65
C GLU A 125 -12.42 -19.93 -3.28
N LYS A 126 -11.60 -19.54 -2.31
CA LYS A 126 -11.69 -20.03 -0.92
C LYS A 126 -13.04 -19.69 -0.30
N PHE A 127 -13.54 -18.48 -0.51
CA PHE A 127 -14.87 -18.07 -0.05
C PHE A 127 -15.98 -18.92 -0.67
N LYS A 128 -15.94 -19.17 -1.99
CA LYS A 128 -16.92 -20.04 -2.66
C LYS A 128 -16.87 -21.48 -2.15
N GLN A 129 -15.67 -22.02 -1.88
CA GLN A 129 -15.53 -23.35 -1.29
C GLN A 129 -16.11 -23.39 0.13
N TRP A 130 -15.83 -22.37 0.93
CA TRP A 130 -16.36 -22.24 2.29
C TRP A 130 -17.90 -22.10 2.29
N GLU A 131 -18.46 -21.29 1.40
CA GLU A 131 -19.91 -21.12 1.22
C GLU A 131 -20.59 -22.45 0.85
N LYS A 132 -20.03 -23.21 -0.09
CA LYS A 132 -20.50 -24.57 -0.42
C LYS A 132 -20.44 -25.51 0.80
N GLY A 133 -19.36 -25.44 1.57
CA GLY A 133 -19.22 -26.19 2.82
C GLY A 133 -20.32 -25.84 3.82
N LEU A 134 -20.61 -24.55 3.99
CA LEU A 134 -21.62 -24.05 4.91
C LEU A 134 -23.04 -24.47 4.50
N LEU A 135 -23.36 -24.39 3.20
CA LEU A 135 -24.61 -24.90 2.64
C LEU A 135 -24.77 -26.41 2.88
N SER A 136 -23.69 -27.18 2.74
CA SER A 136 -23.73 -28.63 2.99
C SER A 136 -24.01 -28.96 4.46
N ILE A 137 -23.41 -28.22 5.39
CA ILE A 137 -23.64 -28.36 6.83
C ILE A 137 -25.09 -27.96 7.17
N GLN A 138 -25.58 -26.87 6.59
CA GLN A 138 -26.96 -26.45 6.79
C GLN A 138 -27.95 -27.53 6.32
N HIS A 139 -27.75 -28.08 5.12
CA HIS A 139 -28.59 -29.17 4.62
C HIS A 139 -28.53 -30.41 5.51
N GLN A 140 -27.34 -30.80 6.00
CA GLN A 140 -27.21 -31.90 6.95
C GLN A 140 -27.94 -31.63 8.27
N THR A 141 -27.91 -30.39 8.75
CA THR A 141 -28.59 -29.96 9.97
C THR A 141 -30.10 -30.02 9.78
N GLU A 142 -30.62 -29.50 8.66
CA GLU A 142 -32.04 -29.61 8.30
C GLU A 142 -32.50 -31.07 8.18
N GLU A 143 -31.67 -31.94 7.60
CA GLU A 143 -31.99 -33.37 7.51
C GLU A 143 -32.00 -34.05 8.89
N GLN A 144 -31.06 -33.70 9.78
CA GLN A 144 -31.05 -34.19 11.16
C GLN A 144 -32.27 -33.68 11.94
N GLU A 145 -32.63 -32.41 11.81
CA GLU A 145 -33.82 -31.84 12.44
C GLU A 145 -35.09 -32.57 11.97
N ARG A 146 -35.22 -32.84 10.66
CA ARG A 146 -36.34 -33.63 10.13
C ARG A 146 -36.37 -35.04 10.71
N LYS A 147 -35.22 -35.72 10.82
CA LYS A 147 -35.13 -37.06 11.44
C LYS A 147 -35.55 -37.03 12.91
N VAL A 148 -35.10 -36.02 13.67
CA VAL A 148 -35.47 -35.82 15.07
C VAL A 148 -36.97 -35.55 15.20
N GLN A 149 -37.54 -34.66 14.38
CA GLN A 149 -38.97 -34.37 14.38
C GLN A 149 -39.80 -35.61 14.08
N HIS A 150 -39.40 -36.40 13.08
CA HIS A 150 -40.06 -37.66 12.75
C HIS A 150 -39.99 -38.67 13.91
N TRP A 151 -38.83 -38.79 14.54
CA TRP A 151 -38.65 -39.66 15.71
C TRP A 151 -39.50 -39.21 16.91
N ILE A 152 -39.58 -37.91 17.17
CA ILE A 152 -40.46 -37.35 18.21
C ILE A 152 -41.93 -37.70 17.90
N ALA A 153 -42.37 -37.50 16.67
CA ALA A 153 -43.75 -37.82 16.27
C ALA A 153 -44.06 -39.32 16.48
N GLN A 154 -43.18 -40.21 16.02
CA GLN A 154 -43.33 -41.66 16.23
C GLN A 154 -43.38 -42.02 17.72
N THR A 155 -42.49 -41.44 18.52
CA THR A 155 -42.43 -41.69 19.98
C THR A 155 -43.70 -41.20 20.66
N GLN A 156 -44.22 -40.04 20.28
CA GLN A 156 -45.50 -39.52 20.78
C GLN A 156 -46.68 -40.44 20.41
N HIS A 157 -46.73 -40.96 19.18
CA HIS A 157 -47.75 -41.93 18.78
C HIS A 157 -47.68 -43.22 19.59
N ALA A 158 -46.49 -43.78 19.77
CA ALA A 158 -46.27 -44.97 20.60
C ALA A 158 -46.67 -44.73 22.06
N LEU A 159 -46.33 -43.57 22.63
CA LEU A 159 -46.72 -43.18 23.99
C LEU A 159 -48.24 -43.09 24.13
N LYS A 160 -48.93 -42.45 23.18
CA LYS A 160 -50.40 -42.39 23.16
C LYS A 160 -51.03 -43.78 23.08
N GLN A 161 -50.47 -44.69 22.28
CA GLN A 161 -50.94 -46.08 22.22
C GLN A 161 -50.77 -46.78 23.57
N LYS A 162 -49.60 -46.66 24.21
CA LYS A 162 -49.36 -47.22 25.55
C LYS A 162 -50.27 -46.65 26.61
N GLN A 163 -50.54 -45.35 26.58
CA GLN A 163 -51.52 -44.72 27.47
C GLN A 163 -52.93 -45.29 27.26
N ARG A 164 -53.39 -45.43 26.00
CA ARG A 164 -54.69 -46.03 25.67
C ARG A 164 -54.79 -47.48 26.14
N GLU A 165 -53.76 -48.29 25.91
CA GLU A 165 -53.68 -49.67 26.41
C GLU A 165 -53.77 -49.72 27.94
N THR A 166 -53.03 -48.83 28.62
CA THR A 166 -53.00 -48.75 30.08
C THR A 166 -54.37 -48.33 30.63
N HIS A 167 -55.00 -47.32 30.05
CA HIS A 167 -56.36 -46.90 30.42
C HIS A 167 -57.40 -47.99 30.16
N SER A 168 -57.29 -48.72 29.04
CA SER A 168 -58.17 -49.85 28.75
C SER A 168 -58.02 -50.96 29.79
N LYS A 169 -56.79 -51.33 30.16
CA LYS A 169 -56.50 -52.31 31.21
C LYS A 169 -56.99 -51.87 32.59
N LEU A 170 -56.80 -50.59 32.94
CA LEU A 170 -57.33 -50.02 34.18
C LEU A 170 -58.86 -50.08 34.20
N GLY A 171 -59.52 -49.69 33.11
CA GLY A 171 -60.98 -49.79 33.00
C GLY A 171 -61.49 -51.24 33.08
N GLN A 172 -60.79 -52.21 32.48
CA GLN A 172 -61.11 -53.63 32.63
C GLN A 172 -60.94 -54.11 34.08
N ARG A 173 -59.85 -53.72 34.74
CA ARG A 173 -59.60 -54.03 36.16
C ARG A 173 -60.74 -53.49 37.02
N ASP A 174 -61.14 -52.24 36.82
CA ASP A 174 -62.17 -51.59 37.61
C ASP A 174 -63.54 -52.26 37.38
N ARG A 175 -63.88 -52.61 36.13
CA ARG A 175 -65.08 -53.42 35.81
C ARG A 175 -65.07 -54.78 36.48
N LEU A 176 -63.96 -55.52 36.41
CA LEU A 176 -63.82 -56.82 37.07
C LEU A 176 -63.88 -56.72 38.59
N SER A 177 -63.34 -55.64 39.16
CA SER A 177 -63.41 -55.35 40.59
C SER A 177 -64.86 -55.09 41.02
N GLU A 178 -65.61 -54.29 40.27
CA GLU A 178 -67.03 -54.04 40.53
C GLU A 178 -67.87 -55.31 40.37
N GLN A 179 -67.66 -56.10 39.31
CA GLN A 179 -68.33 -57.39 39.16
C GLN A 179 -68.04 -58.33 40.33
N LYS A 180 -66.78 -58.43 40.75
CA LYS A 180 -66.40 -59.20 41.94
C LYS A 180 -67.10 -58.69 43.19
N ARG A 181 -67.22 -57.37 43.37
CA ARG A 181 -67.92 -56.76 44.50
C ARG A 181 -69.41 -57.11 44.49
N CYS A 182 -70.09 -56.98 43.36
CA CYS A 182 -71.51 -57.34 43.22
C CYS A 182 -71.74 -58.83 43.51
N ILE A 183 -70.89 -59.72 42.98
CA ILE A 183 -70.98 -61.16 43.25
C ILE A 183 -70.74 -61.45 44.74
N ALA A 184 -69.74 -60.81 45.36
CA ALA A 184 -69.47 -60.98 46.78
C ALA A 184 -70.64 -60.51 47.64
N GLN A 185 -71.20 -59.33 47.36
CA GLN A 185 -72.39 -58.81 48.05
C GLN A 185 -73.61 -59.73 47.88
N PHE A 186 -73.90 -60.15 46.65
CA PHE A 186 -75.00 -61.09 46.39
C PHE A 186 -74.85 -62.41 47.16
N LEU A 187 -73.63 -62.98 47.17
CA LEU A 187 -73.35 -64.22 47.88
C LEU A 187 -73.47 -64.07 49.40
N ASP A 188 -73.00 -62.94 49.95
CA ASP A 188 -73.10 -62.65 51.39
C ASP A 188 -74.57 -62.40 51.83
N GLU A 189 -75.40 -61.80 50.97
CA GLU A 189 -76.83 -61.59 51.20
C GLU A 189 -77.68 -62.85 50.94
N SER A 190 -77.17 -63.80 50.17
CA SER A 190 -77.85 -65.07 49.89
C SER A 190 -77.75 -66.04 51.08
N ASN A 191 -78.86 -66.68 51.45
CA ASN A 191 -78.89 -67.72 52.49
C ASN A 191 -78.41 -69.10 52.00
N TRP A 192 -77.54 -69.14 50.98
CA TRP A 192 -77.05 -70.38 50.42
C TRP A 192 -75.95 -70.97 51.32
N THR A 193 -76.01 -72.28 51.52
CA THR A 193 -75.05 -73.04 52.32
C THR A 193 -74.57 -74.24 51.50
N PHE A 194 -73.28 -74.57 51.63
CA PHE A 194 -72.76 -75.81 51.05
C PHE A 194 -73.38 -77.03 51.75
N PRO A 195 -73.37 -78.22 51.12
CA PRO A 195 -73.85 -79.47 51.74
C PRO A 195 -73.19 -79.80 53.09
N ASN A 196 -72.06 -79.14 53.36
CA ASN A 196 -71.19 -79.32 54.51
C ASN A 196 -71.54 -78.33 55.66
N GLY A 197 -72.54 -77.47 55.50
CA GLY A 197 -72.99 -76.48 56.48
C GLY A 197 -72.25 -75.13 56.46
N GLU A 198 -71.19 -74.98 55.65
CA GLU A 198 -70.48 -73.70 55.50
C GLU A 198 -71.28 -72.70 54.64
N LYS A 199 -71.27 -71.41 55.02
CA LYS A 199 -71.89 -70.32 54.25
C LYS A 199 -71.19 -70.12 52.91
N PHE A 200 -71.99 -69.81 51.88
CA PHE A 200 -71.53 -69.67 50.50
C PHE A 200 -70.83 -68.31 50.25
N THR A 201 -69.66 -68.08 50.82
CA THR A 201 -68.90 -66.81 50.66
C THR A 201 -67.97 -66.85 49.43
N TYR A 202 -67.70 -65.69 48.81
CA TYR A 202 -66.82 -65.56 47.64
C TYR A 202 -65.43 -66.21 47.82
N SER A 203 -64.85 -66.10 49.02
CA SER A 203 -63.55 -66.70 49.37
C SER A 203 -63.58 -68.24 49.41
N ALA A 204 -64.68 -68.83 49.88
CA ALA A 204 -64.89 -70.28 49.92
C ALA A 204 -65.03 -70.87 48.51
N LEU A 205 -65.80 -70.20 47.65
CA LEU A 205 -65.93 -70.52 46.22
C LEU A 205 -64.58 -70.49 45.50
N LEU A 206 -63.77 -69.45 45.73
CA LEU A 206 -62.47 -69.27 45.09
C LEU A 206 -61.47 -70.35 45.53
N LYS A 207 -61.52 -70.76 46.80
CA LYS A 207 -60.69 -71.85 47.35
C LYS A 207 -61.01 -73.19 46.67
N ARG A 208 -62.30 -73.50 46.50
CA ARG A 208 -62.75 -74.74 45.84
C ARG A 208 -62.45 -74.76 44.34
N ALA A 209 -62.65 -73.63 43.65
CA ALA A 209 -62.29 -73.50 42.24
C ALA A 209 -60.78 -73.66 42.00
N ARG A 210 -59.93 -73.14 42.91
CA ARG A 210 -58.47 -73.35 42.84
C ARG A 210 -58.05 -74.80 43.10
N GLN A 211 -58.78 -75.53 43.94
CA GLN A 211 -58.53 -76.95 44.18
C GLN A 211 -58.85 -77.78 42.93
N HIS A 212 -59.99 -77.54 42.29
CA HIS A 212 -60.37 -78.21 41.04
C HIS A 212 -59.44 -77.89 39.85
N LYS A 213 -58.79 -76.71 39.83
CA LYS A 213 -57.85 -76.36 38.75
C LYS A 213 -56.43 -76.93 38.96
N LYS A 214 -56.15 -77.50 40.13
CA LYS A 214 -54.86 -78.11 40.47
C LYS A 214 -54.85 -79.64 40.32
N GLU A 215 -56.01 -80.25 40.14
CA GLU A 215 -56.17 -81.60 39.57
C GLU A 215 -56.18 -81.51 38.04
#